data_AF-A0A9D3A9X7-F1
#
_entry.id   AF-A0A9D3A9X7-F1
#
_cell.length_a   1.000
_cell.length_b   1.000
_cell.length_c   1.000
_cell.angle_alpha   90.00
_cell.angle_beta   90.00
_cell.angle_gamma   90.00
#
_symmetry.space_group_name_H-M   'P 1'
#
loop_
_entity.id
_entity.type
_entity.pdbx_description
1 polymer ?
#
loop_
_entity_poly.entity_id
_entity_poly.type
_entity_poly.pdbx_seq_one_letter_code
_entity_poly.pdbx_strand_id
1 'polypeptide(L)'
;MKNTYLRRLALQALLIHDPVEKAALVKQLQQAWSLPVGADLCLDEPSVGVPGRPTKPLIVPPQQVKQRSLHTAEGRAALLHALAHIEFNAINLALDIIWRYANLPDNFYGDWLCVAYEEVVHFELLNTHLHRLGFAYGDFPAHDGLWDMAERTKDDLVARLALVPRTLEAR
;
A
#
# COMPACT_ATOMS: atom_id res chain seq x y z
N MET A 1 -7.36 -23.27 14.06
CA MET A 1 -7.98 -23.19 12.71
C MET A 1 -8.65 -21.86 12.36
N LYS A 2 -8.85 -20.89 13.28
CA LYS A 2 -9.54 -19.60 12.99
C LYS A 2 -8.67 -18.47 12.40
N ASN A 3 -7.39 -18.72 12.09
CA ASN A 3 -6.43 -17.68 11.66
C ASN A 3 -6.04 -17.73 10.17
N THR A 4 -6.70 -18.53 9.36
CA THR A 4 -6.29 -18.86 7.97
C THR A 4 -7.30 -18.38 6.93
N TYR A 5 -7.71 -17.11 7.00
CA TYR A 5 -8.56 -16.51 5.97
C TYR A 5 -7.84 -15.33 5.32
N LEU A 6 -7.93 -15.22 4.00
CA LEU A 6 -7.27 -14.17 3.22
C LEU A 6 -7.59 -12.77 3.77
N ARG A 7 -8.87 -12.45 3.98
CA ARG A 7 -9.27 -11.11 4.47
C ARG A 7 -8.67 -10.75 5.83
N ARG A 8 -8.56 -11.73 6.73
CA ARG A 8 -7.93 -11.54 8.05
C ARG A 8 -6.43 -11.35 7.93
N LEU A 9 -5.78 -12.11 7.06
CA LEU A 9 -4.34 -12.01 6.84
C LEU A 9 -3.96 -10.72 6.09
N ALA A 10 -4.81 -10.25 5.18
CA ALA A 10 -4.66 -8.97 4.52
C ALA A 10 -4.71 -7.81 5.53
N LEU A 11 -5.64 -7.86 6.51
CA LEU A 11 -5.66 -6.91 7.61
C LEU A 11 -4.38 -6.98 8.47
N GLN A 12 -3.89 -8.18 8.76
CA GLN A 12 -2.62 -8.34 9.48
C GLN A 12 -1.45 -7.72 8.72
N ALA A 13 -1.35 -7.95 7.40
CA ALA A 13 -0.34 -7.32 6.56
C ALA A 13 -0.48 -5.80 6.51
N LEU A 14 -1.72 -5.30 6.41
CA LEU A 14 -1.99 -3.86 6.37
C LEU A 14 -1.49 -3.15 7.62
N LEU A 15 -1.63 -3.79 8.79
CA LEU A 15 -1.21 -3.29 10.09
C LEU A 15 0.31 -3.35 10.35
N ILE A 16 1.08 -4.05 9.51
CA ILE A 16 2.55 -4.05 9.65
C ILE A 16 3.08 -2.64 9.36
N HIS A 17 3.96 -2.14 10.23
CA HIS A 17 4.59 -0.83 10.05
C HIS A 17 5.81 -0.90 9.14
N ASP A 18 6.60 -1.98 9.25
CA ASP A 18 7.83 -2.14 8.48
C ASP A 18 7.53 -2.52 7.00
N PRO A 19 8.04 -1.76 6.02
CA PRO A 19 7.75 -2.03 4.61
C PRO A 19 8.27 -3.39 4.12
N VAL A 20 9.40 -3.87 4.65
CA VAL A 20 10.02 -5.14 4.24
C VAL A 20 9.23 -6.32 4.80
N GLU A 21 8.84 -6.25 6.07
CA GLU A 21 7.97 -7.26 6.69
C GLU A 21 6.60 -7.31 6.01
N LYS A 22 6.02 -6.15 5.66
CA LYS A 22 4.75 -6.07 4.93
C LYS A 22 4.86 -6.73 3.55
N ALA A 23 5.89 -6.37 2.79
CA ALA A 23 6.18 -6.97 1.49
C ALA A 23 6.37 -8.49 1.59
N ALA A 24 7.10 -8.96 2.60
CA ALA A 24 7.31 -10.39 2.82
C ALA A 24 5.98 -11.13 3.08
N LEU A 25 5.10 -10.57 3.90
CA LEU A 25 3.80 -11.19 4.18
C LEU A 25 2.89 -11.20 2.94
N VAL A 26 2.83 -10.11 2.17
CA VAL A 26 2.05 -10.09 0.91
C VAL A 26 2.53 -11.18 -0.06
N LYS A 27 3.84 -11.36 -0.21
CA LYS A 27 4.40 -12.43 -1.05
C LYS A 27 4.04 -13.83 -0.54
N GLN A 28 4.02 -14.04 0.78
CA GLN A 28 3.57 -15.30 1.37
C GLN A 28 2.09 -15.55 1.11
N LEU A 29 1.24 -14.53 1.19
CA LEU A 29 -0.19 -14.64 0.90
C LEU A 29 -0.44 -15.01 -0.56
N GLN A 30 0.30 -14.41 -1.49
CA GLN A 30 0.18 -14.73 -2.91
C GLN A 30 0.55 -16.20 -3.20
N GLN A 31 1.53 -16.75 -2.48
CA GLN A 31 1.89 -18.17 -2.59
C GLN A 31 0.84 -19.11 -1.95
N ALA A 32 0.08 -18.61 -0.99
CA ALA A 32 -0.94 -19.34 -0.25
C ALA A 32 -2.36 -19.11 -0.81
N TRP A 33 -2.51 -18.98 -2.14
CA TRP A 33 -3.79 -18.68 -2.79
C TRP A 33 -4.91 -19.71 -2.52
N SER A 34 -4.56 -20.93 -2.08
CA SER A 34 -5.54 -21.96 -1.70
C SER A 34 -6.28 -21.68 -0.39
N LEU A 35 -5.92 -20.61 0.34
CA LEU A 35 -6.61 -20.23 1.57
C LEU A 35 -8.04 -19.79 1.28
N PRO A 36 -9.01 -20.16 2.14
CA PRO A 36 -10.35 -19.64 2.03
C PRO A 36 -10.33 -18.11 2.20
N VAL A 37 -11.14 -17.42 1.40
CA VAL A 37 -11.18 -15.94 1.43
C VAL A 37 -11.73 -15.42 2.76
N GLY A 38 -12.82 -16.04 3.23
CA GLY A 38 -13.60 -15.54 4.36
C GLY A 38 -14.43 -14.31 4.01
N ALA A 39 -15.06 -14.31 2.83
CA ALA A 39 -15.81 -13.17 2.30
C ALA A 39 -16.92 -12.68 3.24
N ASP A 40 -17.56 -13.60 3.98
CA ASP A 40 -18.64 -13.33 4.94
C ASP A 40 -18.15 -12.99 6.35
N LEU A 41 -16.83 -13.01 6.59
CA LEU A 41 -16.28 -12.68 7.91
C LEU A 41 -16.58 -11.24 8.29
N CYS A 42 -17.15 -11.09 9.48
CA CYS A 42 -17.22 -9.81 10.17
C CYS A 42 -15.86 -9.54 10.83
N LEU A 43 -15.16 -8.51 10.36
CA LEU A 43 -13.89 -8.04 10.88
C LEU A 43 -14.07 -6.60 11.35
N ASP A 44 -13.77 -6.34 12.61
CA ASP A 44 -13.84 -5.00 13.18
C ASP A 44 -12.65 -4.16 12.71
N GLU A 45 -12.88 -2.87 12.47
CA GLU A 45 -11.80 -1.92 12.17
C GLU A 45 -10.88 -1.79 13.41
N PRO A 46 -9.56 -1.95 13.26
CA PRO A 46 -8.63 -1.85 14.38
C PRO A 46 -8.67 -0.47 15.05
N SER A 47 -8.67 -0.44 16.39
CA SER A 47 -8.68 0.83 17.16
C SER A 47 -7.44 1.69 16.95
N VAL A 48 -6.32 1.07 16.55
CA VAL A 48 -5.07 1.75 16.19
C VAL A 48 -5.12 2.41 14.82
N GLY A 49 -6.19 2.19 14.05
CA GLY A 49 -6.34 2.66 12.67
C GLY A 49 -5.57 1.82 11.65
N VAL A 50 -5.75 2.16 10.38
CA VAL A 50 -5.05 1.57 9.23
C VAL A 50 -4.52 2.66 8.29
N PRO A 51 -3.41 2.43 7.55
CA PRO A 51 -2.55 1.26 7.63
C PRO A 51 -1.58 1.37 8.81
N GLY A 52 -0.84 0.30 9.09
CA GLY A 52 0.40 0.40 9.85
C GLY A 52 1.38 1.30 9.11
N ARG A 53 1.78 2.40 9.74
CA ARG A 53 2.64 3.43 9.14
C ARG A 53 4.09 3.31 9.65
N PRO A 54 5.09 3.16 8.76
CA PRO A 54 6.48 3.22 9.18
C PRO A 54 6.83 4.58 9.82
N THR A 55 7.90 4.61 10.61
CA THR A 55 8.40 5.86 11.22
C THR A 55 8.96 6.86 10.20
N LYS A 56 9.31 6.38 9.00
CA LYS A 56 9.75 7.16 7.84
C LYS A 56 9.01 6.68 6.58
N PRO A 57 8.77 7.51 5.56
CA PRO A 57 9.22 8.91 5.40
C PRO A 57 8.50 9.90 6.31
N LEU A 58 9.08 11.09 6.47
CA LEU A 58 8.37 12.23 7.06
C LEU A 58 7.21 12.63 6.14
N ILE A 59 5.99 12.59 6.67
CA ILE A 59 4.81 13.03 5.94
C ILE A 59 4.65 14.55 6.06
N VAL A 60 4.60 15.23 4.93
CA VAL A 60 4.43 16.68 4.81
C VAL A 60 3.25 17.00 3.87
N PRO A 61 2.67 18.21 3.97
CA PRO A 61 1.68 18.68 3.00
C PRO A 61 2.21 18.60 1.55
N PRO A 62 1.34 18.32 0.55
CA PRO A 62 1.77 18.20 -0.84
C PRO A 62 2.61 19.37 -1.36
N GLN A 63 2.32 20.60 -0.93
CA GLN A 63 3.03 21.82 -1.33
C GLN A 63 4.46 21.91 -0.78
N GLN A 64 4.78 21.14 0.27
CA GLN A 64 6.10 21.12 0.91
C GLN A 64 7.03 20.04 0.34
N VAL A 65 6.54 19.18 -0.55
CA VAL A 65 7.38 18.23 -1.28
C VAL A 65 8.11 19.01 -2.39
N LYS A 66 9.42 19.19 -2.23
CA LYS A 66 10.26 19.93 -3.20
C LYS A 66 10.20 19.30 -4.60
N GLN A 67 10.30 20.13 -5.63
CA GLN A 67 10.45 19.66 -7.01
C GLN A 67 11.72 18.82 -7.16
N ARG A 68 11.59 17.70 -7.89
CA ARG A 68 12.63 16.69 -8.05
C ARG A 68 13.40 16.97 -9.33
N SER A 69 14.68 17.34 -9.21
CA SER A 69 15.54 17.58 -10.38
C SER A 69 16.00 16.26 -11.00
N LEU A 70 15.80 16.07 -12.30
CA LEU A 70 16.33 14.90 -13.01
C LEU A 70 17.85 15.00 -13.26
N HIS A 71 18.42 16.20 -13.10
CA HIS A 71 19.81 16.49 -13.46
C HIS A 71 20.80 16.14 -12.35
N THR A 72 20.36 16.08 -11.08
CA THR A 72 21.23 15.74 -9.94
C THR A 72 21.00 14.31 -9.47
N ALA A 73 22.03 13.68 -8.88
CA ALA A 73 21.90 12.33 -8.31
C ALA A 73 20.85 12.30 -7.18
N GLU A 74 20.88 13.29 -6.29
CA GLU A 74 19.91 13.44 -5.21
C GLU A 74 18.48 13.65 -5.73
N GLY A 75 18.28 14.47 -6.78
CA GLY A 75 16.96 14.70 -7.34
C GLY A 75 16.39 13.46 -8.04
N ARG A 76 17.24 12.65 -8.70
CA ARG A 76 16.84 11.32 -9.20
C ARG A 76 16.49 10.35 -8.08
N ALA A 77 17.26 10.35 -6.98
CA ALA A 77 16.95 9.53 -5.80
C ALA A 77 15.60 9.96 -5.17
N ALA A 78 15.34 11.25 -5.05
CA ALA A 78 14.06 11.78 -4.54
C ALA A 78 12.88 11.40 -5.45
N LEU A 79 13.08 11.31 -6.77
CA LEU A 79 12.07 10.81 -7.70
C LEU A 79 11.78 9.32 -7.49
N LEU A 80 12.82 8.49 -7.43
CA LEU A 80 12.66 7.06 -7.20
C LEU A 80 12.03 6.76 -5.84
N HIS A 81 12.40 7.52 -4.81
CA HIS A 81 11.75 7.47 -3.50
C HIS A 81 10.26 7.78 -3.58
N ALA A 82 9.88 8.82 -4.33
CA ALA A 82 8.48 9.17 -4.50
C ALA A 82 7.68 8.09 -5.22
N LEU A 83 8.26 7.47 -6.26
CA LEU A 83 7.64 6.32 -6.93
C LEU A 83 7.50 5.15 -5.95
N ALA A 84 8.55 4.82 -5.18
CA ALA A 84 8.48 3.77 -4.16
C ALA A 84 7.40 4.07 -3.11
N HIS A 85 7.18 5.34 -2.76
CA HIS A 85 6.10 5.72 -1.85
C HIS A 85 4.71 5.57 -2.48
N ILE A 86 4.56 5.78 -3.79
CA ILE A 86 3.33 5.49 -4.51
C ILE A 86 3.06 3.98 -4.48
N GLU A 87 4.05 3.14 -4.82
CA GLU A 87 3.86 1.68 -4.80
C GLU A 87 3.55 1.18 -3.39
N PHE A 88 4.23 1.70 -2.37
CA PHE A 88 3.94 1.32 -0.99
C PHE A 88 2.51 1.69 -0.57
N ASN A 89 2.01 2.84 -1.00
CA ASN A 89 0.60 3.18 -0.81
C ASN A 89 -0.33 2.25 -1.58
N ALA A 90 0.02 1.86 -2.81
CA ALA A 90 -0.77 0.93 -3.61
C ALA A 90 -0.89 -0.45 -2.96
N ILE A 91 0.18 -0.97 -2.34
CA ILE A 91 0.14 -2.18 -1.50
C ILE A 91 -0.89 -2.01 -0.37
N ASN A 92 -0.83 -0.90 0.37
CA ASN A 92 -1.77 -0.63 1.47
C ASN A 92 -3.22 -0.52 0.97
N LEU A 93 -3.45 0.13 -0.17
CA LEU A 93 -4.78 0.30 -0.76
C LEU A 93 -5.38 -1.04 -1.20
N ALA A 94 -4.59 -1.89 -1.85
CA ALA A 94 -5.02 -3.21 -2.28
C ALA A 94 -5.36 -4.10 -1.06
N LEU A 95 -4.50 -4.09 -0.03
CA LEU A 95 -4.79 -4.77 1.23
C LEU A 95 -6.05 -4.23 1.91
N ASP A 96 -6.25 -2.90 1.90
CA ASP A 96 -7.44 -2.24 2.45
C ASP A 96 -8.73 -2.73 1.77
N ILE A 97 -8.72 -2.85 0.44
CA ILE A 97 -9.85 -3.35 -0.32
C ILE A 97 -10.15 -4.81 0.05
N ILE A 98 -9.13 -5.66 0.16
CA ILE A 98 -9.30 -7.08 0.49
C ILE A 98 -9.95 -7.24 1.87
N TRP A 99 -9.42 -6.59 2.90
CA TRP A 99 -9.96 -6.80 4.24
C TRP A 99 -11.31 -6.10 4.46
N ARG A 100 -11.51 -4.89 3.91
CA ARG A 100 -12.62 -4.01 4.28
C ARG A 100 -13.95 -4.46 3.69
N TYR A 101 -13.99 -4.77 2.40
CA TYR A 101 -15.25 -5.03 1.71
C TYR A 101 -15.62 -6.52 1.80
N ALA A 102 -16.71 -6.81 2.51
CA ALA A 102 -17.23 -8.17 2.69
C ALA A 102 -18.20 -8.57 1.58
N ASN A 103 -18.49 -9.87 1.49
CA ASN A 103 -19.52 -10.46 0.64
C ASN A 103 -19.34 -10.24 -0.87
N LEU A 104 -18.09 -10.11 -1.32
CA LEU A 104 -17.76 -10.08 -2.75
C LEU A 104 -17.36 -11.49 -3.25
N PRO A 105 -17.34 -11.73 -4.56
CA PRO A 105 -16.86 -12.99 -5.13
C PRO A 105 -15.39 -13.28 -4.78
N ASP A 106 -15.02 -14.55 -4.59
CA ASP A 106 -13.65 -14.94 -4.21
C ASP A 106 -12.57 -14.45 -5.20
N ASN A 107 -12.89 -14.42 -6.49
CA ASN A 107 -11.96 -13.93 -7.52
C ASN A 107 -11.66 -12.42 -7.37
N PHE A 108 -12.62 -11.61 -6.90
CA PHE A 108 -12.38 -10.19 -6.63
C PHE A 108 -11.23 -10.01 -5.65
N TYR A 109 -11.22 -10.78 -4.56
CA TYR A 109 -10.14 -10.71 -3.57
C TYR A 109 -8.80 -11.19 -4.14
N GLY A 110 -8.83 -12.11 -5.11
CA GLY A 110 -7.62 -12.59 -5.79
C GLY A 110 -7.01 -11.63 -6.74
N ASP A 111 -7.85 -10.95 -7.51
CA ASP A 111 -7.40 -9.89 -8.39
C ASP A 111 -6.71 -8.79 -7.56
N TRP A 112 -7.29 -8.41 -6.41
CA TRP A 112 -6.65 -7.44 -5.51
C TRP A 112 -5.40 -7.96 -4.80
N LEU A 113 -5.31 -9.24 -4.48
CA LEU A 113 -4.07 -9.79 -3.93
C LEU A 113 -2.96 -9.80 -5.00
N CYS A 114 -3.31 -10.09 -6.25
CA CYS A 114 -2.39 -9.98 -7.38
C CYS A 114 -1.86 -8.55 -7.52
N VAL A 115 -2.74 -7.55 -7.47
CA VAL A 115 -2.34 -6.13 -7.46
C VAL A 115 -1.40 -5.86 -6.28
N ALA A 116 -1.76 -6.24 -5.05
CA ALA A 116 -0.89 -6.02 -3.89
C ALA A 116 0.51 -6.64 -4.08
N TYR A 117 0.59 -7.83 -4.67
CA TYR A 117 1.85 -8.51 -4.98
C TYR A 117 2.66 -7.80 -6.06
N GLU A 118 2.04 -7.36 -7.14
CA GLU A 118 2.69 -6.61 -8.22
C GLU A 118 3.32 -5.31 -7.67
N GLU A 119 2.59 -4.59 -6.82
CA GLU A 119 3.11 -3.36 -6.22
C GLU A 119 4.22 -3.61 -5.19
N VAL A 120 4.23 -4.78 -4.53
CA VAL A 120 5.41 -5.21 -3.75
C VAL A 120 6.63 -5.36 -4.65
N VAL A 121 6.47 -6.00 -5.82
CA VAL A 121 7.58 -6.18 -6.76
C VAL A 121 8.10 -4.83 -7.25
N HIS A 122 7.20 -3.91 -7.63
CA HIS A 122 7.58 -2.55 -8.03
C HIS A 122 8.31 -1.80 -6.92
N PHE A 123 7.77 -1.82 -5.70
CA PHE A 123 8.38 -1.22 -4.52
C PHE A 123 9.79 -1.76 -4.27
N GLU A 124 9.97 -3.08 -4.28
CA GLU A 124 11.27 -3.70 -4.02
C GLU A 124 12.30 -3.35 -5.11
N LEU A 125 11.90 -3.28 -6.38
CA LEU A 125 12.77 -2.85 -7.48
C LEU A 125 13.23 -1.40 -7.31
N LEU A 126 12.30 -0.49 -7.00
CA LEU A 126 12.58 0.92 -6.79
C LEU A 126 13.47 1.12 -5.55
N ASN A 127 13.15 0.47 -4.44
CA ASN A 127 13.92 0.55 -3.21
C ASN A 127 15.33 -0.03 -3.41
N THR A 128 15.47 -1.15 -4.11
CA THR A 128 16.79 -1.71 -4.47
C THR A 128 17.60 -0.73 -5.31
N HIS A 129 16.98 -0.06 -6.28
CA HIS A 129 17.66 0.93 -7.09
C HIS A 129 18.07 2.16 -6.27
N LEU A 130 17.21 2.61 -5.35
CA LEU A 130 17.48 3.72 -4.43
C LEU A 130 18.72 3.43 -3.56
N HIS A 131 18.85 2.20 -3.04
CA HIS A 131 20.04 1.76 -2.29
C HIS A 131 21.33 1.83 -3.13
N ARG A 132 21.27 1.53 -4.43
CA ARG A 132 22.43 1.69 -5.34
C ARG A 132 22.85 3.15 -5.53
N LEU A 133 21.95 4.10 -5.30
CA LEU A 133 22.23 5.53 -5.32
C LEU A 133 22.70 6.07 -3.95
N GLY A 134 22.79 5.22 -2.93
CA GLY A 134 23.21 5.60 -1.58
C GLY A 134 22.08 6.11 -0.67
N PHE A 135 20.82 5.87 -1.03
CA PHE A 135 19.64 6.30 -0.27
C PHE A 135 18.73 5.11 0.03
N ALA A 136 17.83 5.25 1.01
CA ALA A 136 16.82 4.26 1.35
C ALA A 136 15.41 4.84 1.28
N TYR A 137 14.41 3.96 1.17
CA TYR A 137 13.02 4.37 1.36
C TYR A 137 12.84 4.99 2.75
N GLY A 138 12.26 6.18 2.82
CA GLY A 138 12.12 6.97 4.03
C GLY A 138 13.10 8.15 4.17
N ASP A 139 14.14 8.24 3.33
CA ASP A 139 15.14 9.32 3.42
C ASP A 139 14.65 10.68 2.90
N PHE A 140 13.58 10.69 2.09
CA PHE A 140 12.98 11.92 1.57
C PHE A 140 11.55 12.10 2.11
N PRO A 141 11.06 13.35 2.24
CA PRO A 141 9.69 13.58 2.66
C PRO A 141 8.68 13.08 1.61
N ALA A 142 7.50 12.70 2.07
CA ALA A 142 6.40 12.23 1.24
C ALA A 142 5.07 12.86 1.68
N HIS A 143 3.97 12.54 0.99
CA HIS A 143 2.62 13.00 1.35
C HIS A 143 1.63 11.83 1.29
N ASP A 144 0.55 11.92 2.06
CA ASP A 144 -0.42 10.81 2.19
C ASP A 144 -1.70 10.97 1.35
N GLY A 145 -1.70 11.86 0.34
CA GLY A 145 -2.93 12.20 -0.38
C GLY A 145 -3.74 11.02 -0.96
N LEU A 146 -3.08 9.91 -1.33
CA LEU A 146 -3.80 8.70 -1.75
C LEU A 146 -4.58 8.06 -0.60
N TRP A 147 -3.95 7.94 0.56
CA TRP A 147 -4.59 7.39 1.74
C TRP A 147 -5.68 8.32 2.30
N ASP A 148 -5.47 9.64 2.23
CA ASP A 148 -6.51 10.61 2.62
C ASP A 148 -7.79 10.45 1.79
N MET A 149 -7.65 10.21 0.47
CA MET A 149 -8.80 9.94 -0.39
C MET A 149 -9.43 8.58 -0.09
N ALA A 150 -8.60 7.58 0.22
CA ALA A 150 -9.08 6.28 0.67
C ALA A 150 -9.95 6.40 1.91
N GLU A 151 -9.48 7.08 2.96
CA GLU A 151 -10.24 7.24 4.20
C GLU A 151 -11.60 7.91 3.94
N ARG A 152 -11.64 8.94 3.09
CA ARG A 152 -12.88 9.64 2.71
C ARG A 152 -13.89 8.77 1.93
N THR A 153 -13.43 7.68 1.34
CA THR A 153 -14.24 6.78 0.49
C THR A 153 -14.36 5.37 1.08
N LYS A 154 -13.97 5.16 2.34
CA LYS A 154 -13.86 3.82 2.93
C LYS A 154 -15.18 3.05 3.04
N ASP A 155 -16.30 3.78 3.08
CA ASP A 155 -17.63 3.18 3.23
C ASP A 155 -18.29 2.84 1.87
N ASP A 156 -17.64 3.15 0.74
CA ASP A 156 -18.17 2.92 -0.60
C ASP A 156 -17.07 2.44 -1.56
N LEU A 157 -17.12 1.16 -1.91
CA LEU A 157 -16.17 0.54 -2.84
C LEU A 157 -16.17 1.24 -4.21
N VAL A 158 -17.32 1.63 -4.75
CA VAL A 158 -17.40 2.27 -6.06
C VAL A 158 -16.74 3.64 -6.00
N ALA A 159 -17.02 4.42 -4.95
CA ALA A 159 -16.34 5.70 -4.72
C ALA A 159 -14.83 5.52 -4.55
N ARG A 160 -14.40 4.48 -3.82
CA ARG A 160 -12.99 4.14 -3.62
C ARG A 160 -12.27 3.91 -4.95
N LEU A 161 -12.84 3.06 -5.80
CA LEU A 161 -12.27 2.71 -7.09
C LEU A 161 -12.31 3.86 -8.10
N ALA A 162 -13.29 4.77 -7.99
CA ALA A 162 -13.41 5.91 -8.90
C ALA A 162 -12.53 7.11 -8.52
N LEU A 163 -12.34 7.39 -7.23
CA LEU A 163 -11.74 8.64 -6.76
C LEU A 163 -10.26 8.53 -6.37
N VAL A 164 -9.82 7.37 -5.85
CA VAL A 164 -8.41 7.20 -5.47
C VAL A 164 -7.48 7.28 -6.69
N PRO A 165 -7.73 6.60 -7.83
CA PRO A 165 -6.87 6.72 -9.01
C PRO A 165 -6.77 8.16 -9.54
N ARG A 166 -7.88 8.91 -9.53
CA ARG A 166 -7.90 10.33 -9.95
C ARG A 166 -7.05 11.24 -9.07
N THR A 167 -6.75 10.81 -7.84
CA THR A 167 -5.86 11.55 -6.93
C THR A 167 -4.39 11.48 -7.39
N LEU A 168 -4.03 10.48 -8.20
CA LEU A 168 -2.74 10.41 -8.90
C LEU A 168 -2.71 11.35 -10.12
N GLU A 169 -3.81 11.42 -10.89
CA GLU A 169 -3.89 12.19 -12.14
C GLU A 169 -3.87 13.72 -11.93
N ALA A 170 -4.31 14.19 -10.75
CA ALA A 170 -4.41 15.61 -10.45
C ALA A 170 -3.08 16.27 -10.04
N ARG A 171 -1.92 15.65 -10.36
CA ARG A 171 -0.59 16.07 -9.88
C ARG A 171 0.44 16.26 -10.98
#